data_AF-A0A1S2LJ13-F1
#
_entry.id   AF-A0A1S2LJ13-F1
#
_cell.length_a   1.000
_cell.length_b   1.000
_cell.length_c   1.000
_cell.angle_alpha   90.00
_cell.angle_beta   90.00
_cell.angle_gamma   90.00
#
_symmetry.space_group_name_H-M   'P 1'
#
loop_
_entity.id
_entity.type
_entity.pdbx_description
1 polymer ?
#
loop_
_entity_poly.entity_id
_entity_poly.type
_entity_poly.pdbx_seq_one_letter_code
_entity_poly.pdbx_strand_id
1 'polypeptide(L)'
;MGLIFILSLSGLFGLWINGISYISNNVEGYFNNAHTVDGEFVVEIDLSDFASNEGKTLYDDGENQIYVSRVFVHNKSDYQVSFRSSGNYSLSGATLVSGIEHAYSKNGFTSLFHAEAKATYRGKTFALSPSGSSGLNYRDGDEFGFYLFPSGNEIDIYLVEESIVEVTITNLHVNLWARKVSR
;
A
#
# COMPACT_ATOMS: atom_id res chain seq x y z
N MET A 1 -30.53 8.36 27.26
CA MET A 1 -29.99 7.01 26.93
C MET A 1 -30.31 6.53 25.51
N GLY A 2 -31.40 6.98 24.85
CA GLY A 2 -31.75 6.49 23.50
C GLY A 2 -30.97 7.09 22.31
N LEU A 3 -30.61 8.39 22.35
CA LEU A 3 -29.95 9.04 21.20
C LEU A 3 -28.46 8.69 21.05
N ILE A 4 -27.75 8.54 22.17
CA ILE A 4 -26.32 8.20 22.19
C ILE A 4 -26.10 6.77 21.64
N PHE A 5 -27.04 5.86 21.92
CA PHE A 5 -27.00 4.48 21.44
C PHE A 5 -27.16 4.38 19.92
N ILE A 6 -28.04 5.20 19.33
CA ILE A 6 -28.29 5.23 17.88
C ILE A 6 -27.10 5.81 17.12
N LEU A 7 -26.43 6.84 17.67
CA LEU A 7 -25.22 7.44 17.08
C LEU A 7 -23.99 6.52 17.18
N SER A 8 -23.85 5.74 18.26
CA SER A 8 -22.78 4.74 18.35
C SER A 8 -22.97 3.59 17.37
N LEU A 9 -24.23 3.18 17.13
CA LEU A 9 -24.57 2.13 16.17
C LEU A 9 -24.27 2.56 14.72
N SER A 10 -24.54 3.81 14.34
CA SER A 10 -24.27 4.29 12.98
C SER A 10 -22.76 4.40 12.68
N GLY A 11 -21.95 4.86 13.64
CA GLY A 11 -20.50 4.93 13.49
C GLY A 11 -19.84 3.55 13.37
N LEU A 12 -20.25 2.59 14.22
CA LEU A 12 -19.76 1.21 14.15
C LEU A 12 -20.17 0.51 12.84
N PHE A 13 -21.39 0.77 12.37
CA PHE A 13 -21.87 0.19 11.12
C PHE A 13 -21.12 0.75 9.90
N GLY A 14 -20.89 2.07 9.87
CA GLY A 14 -20.10 2.72 8.81
C GLY A 14 -18.65 2.22 8.75
N LEU A 15 -18.02 2.08 9.93
CA LEU A 15 -16.68 1.50 10.07
C LEU A 15 -16.63 0.03 9.64
N TRP A 16 -17.67 -0.76 9.94
CA TRP A 16 -17.72 -2.17 9.56
C TRP A 16 -17.86 -2.38 8.06
N ILE A 17 -18.58 -1.49 7.34
CA ILE A 17 -18.70 -1.61 5.88
C ILE A 17 -17.47 -1.04 5.17
N ASN A 18 -17.01 0.14 5.59
CA ASN A 18 -16.06 0.94 4.80
C ASN A 18 -14.65 1.02 5.40
N GLY A 19 -14.47 0.59 6.65
CA GLY A 19 -13.16 0.54 7.31
C GLY A 19 -12.43 1.89 7.37
N ILE A 20 -11.15 1.92 7.00
CA ILE A 20 -10.32 3.14 6.99
C ILE A 20 -10.96 4.23 6.12
N SER A 21 -11.59 3.88 5.00
CA SER A 21 -12.23 4.89 4.13
C SER A 21 -13.37 5.64 4.82
N TYR A 22 -14.03 5.06 5.84
CA TYR A 22 -15.02 5.78 6.65
C TYR A 22 -14.37 6.91 7.46
N ILE A 23 -13.20 6.62 8.03
CA ILE A 23 -12.43 7.58 8.85
C ILE A 23 -11.80 8.62 7.95
N SER A 24 -11.15 8.18 6.87
CA SER A 24 -10.45 9.08 5.96
C SER A 24 -11.41 10.11 5.40
N ASN A 25 -12.60 9.72 4.94
CA ASN A 25 -13.64 10.60 4.38
C ASN A 25 -14.30 11.55 5.40
N ASN A 26 -14.07 11.37 6.70
CA ASN A 26 -14.68 12.18 7.76
C ASN A 26 -13.73 13.26 8.29
N VAL A 27 -13.49 14.29 7.47
CA VAL A 27 -12.62 15.43 7.81
C VAL A 27 -13.10 16.26 8.98
N GLU A 28 -14.39 16.23 9.29
CA GLU A 28 -14.94 16.95 10.44
C GLU A 28 -14.59 16.22 11.74
N GLY A 29 -14.64 14.89 11.72
CA GLY A 29 -14.42 14.03 12.87
C GLY A 29 -12.98 13.64 13.15
N TYR A 30 -12.08 13.72 12.15
CA TYR A 30 -10.69 13.25 12.27
C TYR A 30 -9.67 14.26 11.73
N PHE A 31 -8.52 14.34 12.39
CA PHE A 31 -7.30 14.93 11.84
C PHE A 31 -6.57 13.88 11.02
N ASN A 32 -5.93 14.29 9.93
CA ASN A 32 -5.01 13.47 9.15
C ASN A 32 -3.60 14.09 9.27
N ASN A 33 -2.61 13.22 9.45
CA ASN A 33 -1.20 13.57 9.37
C ASN A 33 -0.45 12.44 8.68
N ALA A 34 0.44 12.77 7.76
CA ALA A 34 1.27 11.80 7.06
C ALA A 34 2.74 12.18 7.21
N HIS A 35 3.60 11.17 7.31
CA HIS A 35 5.05 11.36 7.27
C HIS A 35 5.74 10.15 6.68
N THR A 36 6.93 10.39 6.15
CA THR A 36 7.78 9.35 5.56
C THR A 36 8.24 8.37 6.64
N VAL A 37 8.30 7.09 6.26
CA VAL A 37 8.93 6.02 7.04
C VAL A 37 10.36 5.84 6.55
N ASP A 38 11.32 6.07 7.43
CA ASP A 38 12.74 5.94 7.12
C ASP A 38 13.12 4.47 6.92
N GLY A 39 13.79 4.16 5.80
CA GLY A 39 14.35 2.83 5.56
C GLY A 39 14.36 2.41 4.10
N GLU A 40 15.02 1.28 3.85
CA GLU A 40 14.91 0.50 2.63
C GLU A 40 14.28 -0.85 2.98
N PHE A 41 13.21 -1.22 2.27
CA PHE A 41 12.46 -2.45 2.53
C PHE A 41 12.62 -3.40 1.36
N VAL A 42 12.98 -4.66 1.63
CA VAL A 42 13.40 -5.60 0.60
C VAL A 42 12.50 -6.82 0.60
N VAL A 43 12.11 -7.28 -0.59
CA VAL A 43 11.38 -8.53 -0.80
C VAL A 43 11.89 -9.26 -2.05
N GLU A 44 12.01 -10.58 -1.97
CA GLU A 44 12.41 -11.42 -3.10
C GLU A 44 11.18 -11.95 -3.84
N ILE A 45 11.15 -11.70 -5.15
CA ILE A 45 10.07 -12.12 -6.05
C ILE A 45 10.57 -13.27 -6.92
N ASP A 46 9.90 -14.42 -6.83
CA ASP A 46 10.15 -15.60 -7.64
C ASP A 46 9.29 -15.58 -8.91
N LEU A 47 9.95 -15.43 -10.05
CA LEU A 47 9.32 -15.41 -11.36
C LEU A 47 9.11 -16.80 -11.98
N SER A 48 9.58 -17.87 -11.33
CA SER A 48 9.33 -19.25 -11.76
C SER A 48 7.97 -19.76 -11.27
N ASP A 49 7.50 -19.26 -10.13
CA ASP A 49 6.17 -19.52 -9.57
C ASP A 49 5.57 -18.22 -9.00
N PHE A 50 4.71 -17.57 -9.77
CA PHE A 50 4.09 -16.30 -9.36
C PHE A 50 3.23 -16.43 -8.12
N ALA A 51 2.55 -17.55 -7.92
CA ALA A 51 1.65 -17.76 -6.79
C ALA A 51 2.43 -17.90 -5.48
N SER A 52 3.66 -18.41 -5.52
CA SER A 52 4.54 -18.54 -4.35
C SER A 52 4.88 -17.19 -3.68
N ASN A 53 4.67 -16.08 -4.37
CA ASN A 53 4.96 -14.74 -3.85
C ASN A 53 3.84 -14.15 -3.01
N GLU A 54 2.60 -14.63 -3.17
CA GLU A 54 1.46 -14.06 -2.46
C GLU A 54 1.64 -14.17 -0.94
N GLY A 55 1.48 -13.05 -0.23
CA GLY A 55 1.66 -12.96 1.20
C GLY A 55 3.11 -12.75 1.67
N LYS A 56 4.11 -12.70 0.78
CA LYS A 56 5.48 -12.32 1.17
C LYS A 56 5.49 -10.89 1.74
N THR A 57 5.99 -10.75 2.97
CA THR A 57 6.02 -9.48 3.70
C THR A 57 7.16 -8.59 3.22
N LEU A 58 6.85 -7.35 2.87
CA LEU A 58 7.78 -6.26 2.60
C LEU A 58 8.03 -5.42 3.85
N TYR A 59 6.97 -5.14 4.61
CA TYR A 59 6.98 -4.29 5.80
C TYR A 59 6.04 -4.86 6.86
N ASP A 60 6.46 -4.83 8.12
CA ASP A 60 5.62 -5.17 9.27
C ASP A 60 6.14 -4.43 10.52
N ASP A 61 5.32 -3.58 11.12
CA ASP A 61 5.60 -2.92 12.40
C ASP A 61 4.75 -3.45 13.57
N GLY A 62 4.03 -4.56 13.35
CA GLY A 62 3.09 -5.18 14.28
C GLY A 62 1.66 -4.63 14.20
N GLU A 63 1.46 -3.44 13.63
CA GLU A 63 0.13 -2.81 13.46
C GLU A 63 -0.23 -2.60 11.99
N ASN A 64 0.77 -2.37 11.15
CA ASN A 64 0.66 -2.13 9.72
C ASN A 64 1.56 -3.12 8.99
N GLN A 65 1.06 -3.65 7.88
CA GLN A 65 1.77 -4.59 7.03
C GLN A 65 1.68 -4.17 5.57
N ILE A 66 2.76 -4.42 4.83
CA ILE A 66 2.75 -4.40 3.38
C ILE A 66 3.25 -5.77 2.91
N TYR A 67 2.49 -6.41 2.05
CA TYR A 67 2.83 -7.71 1.50
C TYR A 67 2.49 -7.80 0.02
N VAL A 68 3.14 -8.73 -0.67
CA VAL A 68 2.86 -9.00 -2.07
C VAL A 68 1.44 -9.56 -2.19
N SER A 69 0.56 -8.82 -2.87
CA SER A 69 -0.80 -9.27 -3.16
C SER A 69 -0.84 -10.19 -4.38
N ARG A 70 -0.02 -9.89 -5.39
CA ARG A 70 0.08 -10.68 -6.61
C ARG A 70 1.32 -10.35 -7.41
N VAL A 71 1.83 -11.35 -8.12
CA VAL A 71 2.74 -11.18 -9.26
C VAL A 71 2.01 -11.62 -10.52
N PHE A 72 2.07 -10.83 -11.58
CA PHE A 72 1.44 -11.20 -12.85
C PHE A 72 2.23 -10.66 -14.05
N VAL A 73 2.02 -11.31 -15.20
CA VAL A 73 2.64 -10.94 -16.48
C VAL A 73 1.56 -10.57 -17.46
N HIS A 74 1.68 -9.38 -18.04
CA HIS A 74 0.95 -9.02 -19.25
C HIS A 74 1.85 -9.24 -20.48
N ASN A 75 1.30 -9.77 -21.57
CA ASN A 75 1.98 -9.94 -22.87
C ASN A 75 3.41 -10.53 -22.85
N LYS A 76 3.69 -11.50 -21.96
CA LYS A 76 4.97 -12.25 -21.82
C LYS A 76 6.21 -11.43 -21.37
N SER A 77 6.16 -10.10 -21.37
CA SER A 77 7.29 -9.23 -20.99
C SER A 77 6.99 -8.27 -19.85
N ASP A 78 5.72 -8.02 -19.53
CA ASP A 78 5.33 -6.97 -18.60
C ASP A 78 5.06 -7.57 -17.22
N TYR A 79 6.15 -7.98 -16.57
CA TYR A 79 6.14 -8.50 -15.20
C TYR A 79 5.82 -7.37 -14.23
N GLN A 80 4.84 -7.60 -13.37
CA GLN A 80 4.37 -6.65 -12.38
C GLN A 80 4.24 -7.32 -11.03
N VAL A 81 4.55 -6.56 -9.98
CA VAL A 81 4.25 -6.92 -8.60
C VAL A 81 3.29 -5.88 -8.03
N SER A 82 2.23 -6.37 -7.41
CA SER A 82 1.30 -5.58 -6.61
C SER A 82 1.52 -5.86 -5.14
N PHE A 83 1.47 -4.79 -4.34
CA PHE A 83 1.59 -4.79 -2.90
C PHE A 83 0.29 -4.32 -2.28
N ARG A 84 -0.23 -5.10 -1.33
CA ARG A 84 -1.33 -4.68 -0.49
C ARG A 84 -0.79 -4.11 0.81
N SER A 85 -1.27 -2.90 1.14
CA SER A 85 -1.07 -2.29 2.44
C SER A 85 -2.28 -2.61 3.31
N SER A 86 -2.05 -3.04 4.55
CA SER A 86 -3.09 -3.23 5.56
C SER A 86 -2.67 -2.56 6.86
N GLY A 87 -3.56 -1.77 7.44
CA GLY A 87 -3.37 -1.11 8.71
C GLY A 87 -4.53 -1.34 9.66
N ASN A 88 -4.51 -0.60 10.78
CA ASN A 88 -5.48 -0.76 11.85
C ASN A 88 -6.47 0.41 11.89
N TYR A 89 -7.69 0.14 12.35
CA TYR A 89 -8.72 1.17 12.50
C TYR A 89 -9.71 0.87 13.61
N SER A 90 -10.19 1.94 14.23
CA SER A 90 -11.24 1.90 15.23
C SER A 90 -11.99 3.23 15.27
N LEU A 91 -12.96 3.36 16.18
CA LEU A 91 -13.65 4.64 16.40
C LEU A 91 -12.73 5.75 16.93
N SER A 92 -11.50 5.45 17.38
CA SER A 92 -10.54 6.47 17.81
C SER A 92 -9.66 7.01 16.67
N GLY A 93 -9.57 6.28 15.56
CA GLY A 93 -8.64 6.63 14.48
C GLY A 93 -8.25 5.43 13.62
N ALA A 94 -7.31 5.66 12.70
CA ALA A 94 -6.72 4.65 11.85
C ALA A 94 -5.24 4.92 11.58
N THR A 95 -4.50 3.87 11.26
CA THR A 95 -3.11 3.94 10.82
C THR A 95 -2.96 3.10 9.55
N LEU A 96 -2.12 3.55 8.61
CA LEU A 96 -1.79 2.78 7.41
C LEU A 96 -0.39 3.18 6.92
N VAL A 97 0.54 2.23 6.88
CA VAL A 97 1.81 2.40 6.16
C VAL A 97 1.62 1.92 4.73
N SER A 98 1.92 2.78 3.75
CA SER A 98 1.71 2.51 2.32
C SER A 98 2.71 3.27 1.46
N GLY A 99 2.82 2.90 0.18
CA GLY A 99 3.47 3.74 -0.83
C GLY A 99 2.68 4.99 -1.21
N ILE A 100 1.50 5.19 -0.61
CA ILE A 100 0.55 6.25 -0.92
C ILE A 100 0.29 7.12 0.33
N GLU A 101 0.38 8.43 0.18
CA GLU A 101 -0.15 9.40 1.13
C GLU A 101 -1.62 9.70 0.79
N HIS A 102 -2.50 9.56 1.77
CA HIS A 102 -3.92 9.90 1.67
C HIS A 102 -4.17 11.24 2.34
N ALA A 103 -4.27 12.29 1.52
CA ALA A 103 -4.27 13.69 1.95
C ALA A 103 -5.60 14.40 1.66
N TYR A 104 -5.72 15.59 2.22
CA TYR A 104 -6.82 16.52 1.93
C TYR A 104 -6.30 17.79 1.29
N SER A 105 -6.84 18.10 0.11
CA SER A 105 -6.61 19.35 -0.58
C SER A 105 -7.87 20.22 -0.57
N LYS A 106 -7.76 21.46 -1.08
CA LYS A 106 -8.94 22.33 -1.31
C LYS A 106 -9.99 21.70 -2.24
N ASN A 107 -9.60 20.70 -3.04
CA ASN A 107 -10.46 19.99 -3.97
C ASN A 107 -11.03 18.67 -3.39
N GLY A 108 -10.81 18.42 -2.11
CA GLY A 108 -11.25 17.21 -1.42
C GLY A 108 -10.13 16.20 -1.19
N PHE A 109 -10.54 14.95 -0.90
CA PHE A 109 -9.65 13.81 -0.66
C PHE A 109 -8.80 13.52 -1.90
N THR A 110 -7.51 13.25 -1.70
CA THR A 110 -6.57 12.91 -2.76
C THR A 110 -5.58 11.85 -2.28
N SER A 111 -5.02 11.10 -3.21
CA SER A 111 -4.01 10.08 -2.96
C SER A 111 -2.75 10.43 -3.75
N LEU A 112 -1.62 10.53 -3.07
CA LEU A 112 -0.33 10.92 -3.64
C LEU A 112 0.62 9.71 -3.58
N PHE A 113 1.09 9.26 -4.73
CA PHE A 113 2.02 8.12 -4.81
C PHE A 113 3.44 8.62 -4.50
N HIS A 114 4.07 8.06 -3.48
CA HIS A 114 5.41 8.46 -3.02
C HIS A 114 6.46 7.35 -3.11
N ALA A 115 6.05 6.07 -3.05
CA ALA A 115 7.01 4.97 -3.04
C ALA A 115 7.95 5.02 -4.24
N GLU A 116 9.22 4.75 -4.00
CA GLU A 116 10.23 4.56 -5.02
C GLU A 116 10.71 3.11 -4.93
N ALA A 117 11.10 2.53 -6.06
CA ALA A 117 11.55 1.16 -6.09
C ALA A 117 12.73 0.94 -7.04
N LYS A 118 13.61 0.02 -6.66
CA LYS A 118 14.69 -0.53 -7.48
C LYS A 118 14.60 -2.05 -7.44
N ALA A 119 14.98 -2.69 -8.54
CA ALA A 119 15.13 -4.14 -8.58
C ALA A 119 16.58 -4.52 -8.85
N THR A 120 17.02 -5.61 -8.22
CA THR A 120 18.29 -6.29 -8.53
C THR A 120 17.98 -7.64 -9.15
N TYR A 121 18.46 -7.84 -10.38
CA TYR A 121 18.34 -9.10 -11.13
C TYR A 121 19.67 -9.42 -11.80
N ARG A 122 20.20 -10.63 -11.58
CA ARG A 122 21.51 -11.08 -12.11
C ARG A 122 22.66 -10.11 -11.82
N GLY A 123 22.66 -9.55 -10.61
CA GLY A 123 23.66 -8.58 -10.17
C GLY A 123 23.57 -7.19 -10.81
N LYS A 124 22.54 -6.90 -11.61
CA LYS A 124 22.25 -5.56 -12.14
C LYS A 124 21.10 -4.94 -11.37
N THR A 125 21.29 -3.70 -10.92
CA THR A 125 20.25 -2.92 -10.24
C THR A 125 19.74 -1.81 -11.15
N PHE A 126 18.43 -1.62 -11.19
CA PHE A 126 17.78 -0.60 -12.01
C PHE A 126 16.52 -0.07 -11.30
N ALA A 127 16.14 1.17 -11.63
CA ALA A 127 14.93 1.78 -11.08
C ALA A 127 13.67 1.15 -11.69
N LEU A 128 12.62 1.02 -10.88
CA LEU A 128 11.32 0.51 -11.32
C LEU A 128 10.34 1.66 -11.53
N SER A 129 9.46 1.47 -12.52
CA SER A 129 8.35 2.38 -12.77
C SER A 129 7.09 1.91 -12.05
N PRO A 130 6.28 2.82 -11.47
CA PRO A 130 4.97 2.46 -10.92
C PRO A 130 4.07 1.80 -11.98
N SER A 131 3.37 0.74 -11.60
CA SER A 131 2.40 0.06 -12.47
C SER A 131 0.95 0.43 -12.17
N GLY A 132 0.68 0.90 -10.95
CA GLY A 132 -0.65 1.33 -10.55
C GLY A 132 -0.75 1.57 -9.06
N SER A 133 -1.88 2.15 -8.67
CA SER A 133 -2.26 2.36 -7.29
C SER A 133 -3.77 2.40 -7.15
N SER A 134 -4.25 2.19 -5.94
CA SER A 134 -5.65 2.28 -5.60
C SER A 134 -5.88 3.23 -4.43
N GLY A 135 -7.15 3.60 -4.19
CA GLY A 135 -7.52 4.32 -2.98
C GLY A 135 -7.69 3.36 -1.81
N LEU A 136 -8.41 3.81 -0.78
CA LEU A 136 -8.79 2.99 0.38
C LEU A 136 -9.96 2.04 0.02
N ASN A 137 -9.72 1.17 -0.96
CA ASN A 137 -10.70 0.27 -1.55
C ASN A 137 -10.94 -0.97 -0.68
N TYR A 138 -9.94 -1.32 0.13
CA TYR A 138 -10.05 -2.35 1.14
C TYR A 138 -10.43 -1.72 2.47
N ARG A 139 -11.12 -2.49 3.31
CA ARG A 139 -11.51 -2.03 4.64
C ARG A 139 -10.31 -1.59 5.47
N ASP A 140 -9.16 -2.22 5.26
CA ASP A 140 -7.95 -2.04 6.03
C ASP A 140 -6.82 -1.35 5.25
N GLY A 141 -7.04 -0.89 4.01
CA GLY A 141 -5.99 -0.19 3.30
C GLY A 141 -6.16 -0.10 1.79
N ASP A 142 -5.03 -0.11 1.10
CA ASP A 142 -4.89 0.18 -0.33
C ASP A 142 -3.98 -0.85 -1.03
N GLU A 143 -3.68 -0.56 -2.29
CA GLU A 143 -2.76 -1.34 -3.12
C GLU A 143 -1.92 -0.38 -3.97
N PHE A 144 -0.66 -0.73 -4.17
CA PHE A 144 0.26 -0.07 -5.09
C PHE A 144 1.15 -1.11 -5.78
N GLY A 145 1.75 -0.77 -6.92
CA GLY A 145 2.55 -1.74 -7.66
C GLY A 145 3.63 -1.12 -8.53
N PHE A 146 4.54 -1.98 -8.98
CA PHE A 146 5.66 -1.64 -9.85
C PHE A 146 5.80 -2.65 -11.00
N TYR A 147 6.30 -2.18 -12.14
CA TYR A 147 6.86 -3.03 -13.17
C TYR A 147 8.21 -3.56 -12.70
N LEU A 148 8.44 -4.87 -12.81
CA LEU A 148 9.67 -5.53 -12.32
C LEU A 148 10.87 -5.37 -13.26
N PHE A 149 10.65 -4.88 -14.48
CA PHE A 149 11.69 -4.61 -15.48
C PHE A 149 11.42 -3.27 -16.16
N PRO A 150 12.47 -2.54 -16.59
CA PRO A 150 12.32 -1.28 -17.29
C PRO A 150 11.70 -1.52 -18.67
N SER A 151 10.93 -0.54 -19.15
CA SER A 151 10.36 -0.59 -20.49
C SER A 151 11.43 -0.37 -21.55
N GLY A 152 11.62 -1.37 -22.42
CA GLY A 152 12.66 -1.38 -23.46
C GLY A 152 13.47 -2.67 -23.39
N ASN A 153 14.05 -3.11 -24.51
CA ASN A 153 14.83 -4.36 -24.59
C ASN A 153 16.19 -4.26 -23.85
N GLU A 154 16.25 -3.57 -22.72
CA GLU A 154 17.49 -3.32 -21.96
C GLU A 154 17.89 -4.52 -21.09
N ILE A 155 16.95 -5.42 -20.80
CA ILE A 155 17.18 -6.59 -19.94
C ILE A 155 16.63 -7.84 -20.61
N ASP A 156 17.51 -8.78 -20.92
CA ASP A 156 17.11 -10.11 -21.35
C ASP A 156 16.69 -10.95 -20.13
N ILE A 157 15.43 -11.36 -20.10
CA ILE A 157 14.84 -12.13 -19.01
C ILE A 157 15.05 -13.63 -19.30
N TYR A 158 15.86 -14.30 -18.47
CA TYR A 158 16.19 -15.72 -18.60
C TYR A 158 15.84 -16.49 -17.33
N LEU A 159 14.55 -16.79 -17.17
CA LEU A 159 14.01 -17.43 -15.97
C LEU A 159 14.58 -18.82 -15.65
N VAL A 160 15.22 -19.49 -16.63
CA VAL A 160 15.84 -20.81 -16.45
C VAL A 160 17.13 -20.74 -15.64
N GLU A 161 17.87 -19.63 -15.73
CA GLU A 161 19.15 -19.47 -15.02
C GLU A 161 18.97 -18.79 -13.66
N GLU A 162 18.11 -17.77 -13.60
CA GLU A 162 17.80 -17.04 -12.38
C GLU A 162 16.37 -16.50 -12.46
N SER A 163 15.53 -16.91 -11.51
CA SER A 163 14.12 -16.52 -11.44
C SER A 163 13.83 -15.52 -10.32
N ILE A 164 14.78 -15.26 -9.43
CA ILE A 164 14.58 -14.37 -8.29
C ILE A 164 14.94 -12.93 -8.67
N VAL A 165 14.03 -12.01 -8.39
CA VAL A 165 14.25 -10.57 -8.46
C VAL A 165 14.14 -10.01 -7.06
N GLU A 166 15.20 -9.36 -6.57
CA GLU A 166 15.14 -8.62 -5.31
C GLU A 166 14.55 -7.25 -5.58
N VAL A 167 13.46 -6.90 -4.91
CA VAL A 167 12.80 -5.59 -5.01
C VAL A 167 13.05 -4.83 -3.72
N THR A 168 13.65 -3.65 -3.83
CA THR A 168 13.81 -2.71 -2.72
C THR A 168 12.88 -1.52 -2.91
N ILE A 169 12.13 -1.19 -1.86
CA ILE A 169 11.18 -0.06 -1.83
C ILE A 169 11.62 0.94 -0.76
N THR A 170 11.51 2.23 -1.09
CA THR A 170 11.80 3.37 -0.23
C THR A 170 10.66 4.38 -0.27
N ASN A 171 10.73 5.39 0.59
CA ASN A 171 9.78 6.50 0.63
C ASN A 171 8.32 6.09 0.91
N LEU A 172 8.15 5.04 1.73
CA LEU A 172 6.84 4.70 2.29
C LEU A 172 6.35 5.82 3.20
N HIS A 173 5.04 5.94 3.35
CA HIS A 173 4.39 6.93 4.19
C HIS A 173 3.46 6.26 5.19
N VAL A 174 3.53 6.71 6.45
CA VAL A 174 2.50 6.38 7.43
C VAL A 174 1.41 7.44 7.37
N ASN A 175 0.18 6.98 7.19
CA ASN A 175 -1.03 7.78 7.23
C ASN A 175 -1.69 7.59 8.59
N LEU A 176 -1.81 8.68 9.36
CA LEU A 176 -2.40 8.67 10.69
C LEU A 176 -3.69 9.48 10.68
N TRP A 177 -4.77 8.86 11.10
CA TRP A 177 -6.03 9.54 11.39
C TRP A 177 -6.34 9.47 12.87
N ALA A 178 -6.55 10.63 13.49
CA ALA A 178 -6.86 10.72 14.92
C ALA A 178 -8.17 11.49 15.13
N ARG A 179 -9.08 10.95 15.95
CA ARG A 179 -10.37 11.59 16.22
C ARG A 179 -10.18 12.96 16.86
N LYS A 180 -10.90 13.96 16.36
CA LYS A 180 -10.94 15.29 16.99
C LYS A 180 -11.70 15.21 18.30
N VAL A 181 -11.12 15.73 19.37
CA VAL A 181 -11.83 15.89 20.64
C VAL A 181 -12.80 17.06 20.48
N SER A 182 -14.10 16.80 20.64
CA SER A 182 -15.11 17.87 20.70
C SER A 182 -14.79 18.79 21.88
N ARG A 183 -14.58 20.07 21.62
CA ARG A 183 -14.58 21.09 22.67
C ARG A 183 -16.01 21.36 23.14
#